data_AF-A0A022FT63-F1
#
_entry.id   AF-A0A022FT63-F1
#
_cell.length_a   1.000
_cell.length_b   1.000
_cell.length_c   1.000
_cell.angle_alpha   90.00
_cell.angle_beta   90.00
_cell.angle_gamma   90.00
#
_symmetry.space_group_name_H-M   'P 1'
#
loop_
_entity.id
_entity.type
_entity.pdbx_description
1 polymer ?
#
loop_
_entity_poly.entity_id
_entity_poly.type
_entity_poly.pdbx_seq_one_letter_code
_entity_poly.pdbx_strand_id
1 'polypeptide(L)'
;MRNLALVTLAAVLVAPAAWAETIAANGPSGAHYANGSAEPQCTVDSSQDVSCTGTTIGGVGKTNATAILSATYSGTVQCTNHGGQIVEVKTKSTDATSSGTLRPSRNGQLVVPPLSATAPTTQELLSAATCPNGNWTKQLIAGPTLTGFVYTVTFAGFTQPYISIVGP
;
A
#
# COMPACT_ATOMS: atom_id res chain seq x y z
N MET A 1 45.87 -8.73 27.53
CA MET A 1 45.14 -9.04 26.29
C MET A 1 43.71 -8.53 26.48
N ARG A 2 43.29 -7.55 25.68
CA ARG A 2 42.07 -6.75 25.90
C ARG A 2 40.99 -7.26 24.94
N ASN A 3 40.08 -8.07 25.45
CA ASN A 3 38.98 -8.64 24.66
C ASN A 3 37.90 -7.57 24.46
N LEU A 4 37.84 -7.00 23.26
CA LEU A 4 36.72 -6.18 22.79
C LEU A 4 35.59 -7.13 22.39
N ALA A 5 34.56 -7.23 23.22
CA ALA A 5 33.31 -7.87 22.85
C ALA A 5 32.52 -6.93 21.93
N LEU A 6 32.35 -7.32 20.67
CA LEU A 6 31.42 -6.69 19.75
C LEU A 6 29.98 -7.07 20.17
N VAL A 7 29.22 -6.08 20.64
CA VAL A 7 27.78 -6.21 20.84
C VAL A 7 27.10 -5.86 19.52
N THR A 8 26.62 -6.86 18.79
CA THR A 8 25.76 -6.65 17.63
C THR A 8 24.37 -6.25 18.10
N LEU A 9 24.05 -4.96 17.96
CA LEU A 9 22.72 -4.43 18.23
C LEU A 9 21.79 -4.81 17.06
N ALA A 10 21.03 -5.89 17.20
CA ALA A 10 19.96 -6.22 16.25
C ALA A 10 18.81 -5.23 16.45
N ALA A 11 18.63 -4.31 15.50
CA ALA A 11 17.48 -3.42 15.49
C ALA A 11 16.23 -4.24 15.13
N VAL A 12 15.36 -4.49 16.12
CA VAL A 12 14.03 -5.02 15.89
C VAL A 12 13.19 -3.88 15.30
N LEU A 13 12.98 -3.89 13.98
CA LEU A 13 12.02 -3.02 13.32
C LEU A 13 10.61 -3.45 13.76
N VAL A 14 10.03 -2.74 14.71
CA VAL A 14 8.61 -2.86 15.04
C VAL A 14 7.85 -2.07 13.96
N ALA A 15 7.60 -2.71 12.81
CA ALA A 15 6.68 -2.15 11.84
C ALA A 15 5.28 -2.09 12.48
N PRO A 16 4.55 -0.97 12.37
CA PRO A 16 3.17 -0.93 12.82
C PRO A 16 2.35 -2.01 12.11
N ALA A 17 1.61 -2.80 12.89
CA ALA A 17 0.88 -3.94 12.36
C ALA A 17 -0.23 -3.47 11.42
N ALA A 18 -0.24 -3.98 10.19
CA ALA A 18 -1.40 -3.89 9.33
C ALA A 18 -2.52 -4.77 9.92
N TRP A 19 -3.74 -4.25 9.92
CA TRP A 19 -4.93 -4.97 10.39
C TRP A 19 -5.52 -5.71 9.21
N ALA A 20 -5.34 -7.03 9.21
CA ALA A 20 -5.85 -7.91 8.18
C ALA A 20 -7.10 -8.64 8.67
N GLU A 21 -8.14 -8.65 7.82
CA GLU A 21 -9.39 -9.33 8.09
C GLU A 21 -9.85 -10.12 6.85
N THR A 22 -10.17 -11.40 7.07
CA THR A 22 -10.88 -12.24 6.10
C THR A 22 -12.34 -12.38 6.52
N ILE A 23 -13.26 -11.89 5.69
CA ILE A 23 -14.70 -11.79 6.00
C ILE A 23 -15.45 -12.81 5.15
N ALA A 24 -15.61 -14.02 5.69
CA ALA A 24 -16.18 -15.16 4.94
C ALA A 24 -17.56 -14.88 4.31
N ALA A 25 -18.37 -14.03 4.95
CA ALA A 25 -19.70 -13.63 4.45
C ALA A 25 -19.65 -12.83 3.11
N ASN A 26 -18.49 -12.27 2.76
CA ASN A 26 -18.30 -11.43 1.58
C ASN A 26 -17.69 -12.20 0.39
N GLY A 27 -17.74 -13.52 0.41
CA GLY A 27 -17.33 -14.37 -0.69
C GLY A 27 -18.29 -15.53 -0.93
N PRO A 28 -18.06 -16.31 -2.00
CA PRO A 28 -18.78 -17.56 -2.23
C PRO A 28 -18.73 -18.46 -0.99
N SER A 29 -19.81 -19.21 -0.71
CA SER A 29 -19.95 -20.00 0.53
C SER A 29 -18.86 -21.05 0.75
N GLY A 30 -18.15 -21.45 -0.32
CA GLY A 30 -17.02 -22.38 -0.25
C GLY A 30 -15.65 -21.72 -0.19
N ALA A 31 -15.55 -20.38 -0.21
CA ALA A 31 -14.30 -19.66 -0.28
C ALA A 31 -13.42 -19.93 0.97
N HIS A 32 -12.18 -20.34 0.75
CA HIS A 32 -11.18 -20.56 1.79
C HIS A 32 -9.77 -20.43 1.20
N TYR A 33 -8.76 -20.21 2.03
CA TYR A 33 -7.37 -20.30 1.58
C TYR A 33 -7.07 -21.72 1.08
N ALA A 34 -6.55 -21.83 -0.13
CA ALA A 34 -6.12 -23.12 -0.66
C ALA A 34 -4.98 -23.70 0.20
N ASN A 35 -4.77 -25.02 0.12
CA ASN A 35 -3.69 -25.67 0.87
C ASN A 35 -2.33 -25.02 0.54
N GLY A 36 -1.56 -24.66 1.58
CA GLY A 36 -0.29 -23.95 1.45
C GLY A 36 -0.42 -22.45 1.14
N SER A 37 -1.63 -21.90 1.04
CA SER A 37 -1.89 -20.46 0.96
C SER A 37 -2.34 -19.92 2.31
N ALA A 38 -2.15 -18.61 2.50
CA ALA A 38 -2.55 -17.90 3.71
C ALA A 38 -3.05 -16.50 3.35
N GLU A 39 -3.48 -15.75 4.36
CA GLU A 39 -3.83 -14.35 4.21
C GLU A 39 -2.65 -13.54 3.64
N PRO A 40 -2.87 -12.70 2.62
CA PRO A 40 -1.84 -11.80 2.10
C PRO A 40 -1.18 -11.00 3.22
N GLN A 41 0.14 -10.84 3.16
CA GLN A 41 0.89 -10.03 4.10
C GLN A 41 1.37 -8.78 3.37
N CYS A 42 1.08 -7.61 3.93
CA CYS A 42 1.53 -6.33 3.38
C CYS A 42 2.66 -5.74 4.24
N THR A 43 3.72 -5.29 3.58
CA THR A 43 4.89 -4.68 4.22
C THR A 43 5.18 -3.32 3.60
N VAL A 44 5.66 -2.39 4.43
CA VAL A 44 6.14 -1.08 4.00
C VAL A 44 7.66 -1.06 4.15
N ASP A 45 8.37 -0.68 3.11
CA ASP A 45 9.84 -0.62 3.14
C ASP A 45 10.38 0.76 3.55
N SER A 46 11.71 0.91 3.56
CA SER A 46 12.36 2.19 3.89
C SER A 46 12.10 3.30 2.86
N SER A 47 11.75 2.94 1.63
CA SER A 47 11.38 3.86 0.55
C SER A 47 9.92 4.30 0.63
N GLN A 48 9.16 3.77 1.60
CA GLN A 48 7.70 3.93 1.75
C GLN A 48 6.88 3.15 0.71
N ASP A 49 7.50 2.23 -0.03
CA ASP A 49 6.77 1.38 -0.97
C ASP A 49 5.98 0.32 -0.20
N VAL A 50 4.75 0.04 -0.66
CA VAL A 50 3.88 -0.98 -0.07
C VAL A 50 3.88 -2.20 -0.96
N SER A 51 4.15 -3.37 -0.38
CA SER A 51 4.12 -4.66 -1.09
C SER A 51 3.24 -5.66 -0.35
N CYS A 52 2.26 -6.24 -1.03
CA CYS A 52 1.38 -7.28 -0.51
C CYS A 52 1.63 -8.61 -1.23
N THR A 53 1.82 -9.70 -0.47
CA THR A 53 2.04 -11.03 -1.05
C THR A 53 0.81 -11.55 -1.80
N GLY A 54 1.01 -12.47 -2.73
CA GLY A 54 -0.09 -13.19 -3.37
C GLY A 54 -0.74 -14.24 -2.45
N THR A 55 -1.90 -14.75 -2.86
CA THR A 55 -2.57 -15.88 -2.21
C THR A 55 -3.39 -16.68 -3.22
N THR A 56 -3.82 -17.89 -2.86
CA THR A 56 -4.79 -18.67 -3.64
C THR A 56 -6.03 -18.95 -2.80
N ILE A 57 -7.20 -18.65 -3.36
CA ILE A 57 -8.50 -18.87 -2.72
C ILE A 57 -9.21 -20.01 -3.45
N GLY A 58 -9.47 -21.10 -2.74
CA GLY A 58 -10.22 -22.26 -3.21
C GLY A 58 -11.72 -22.11 -2.99
N GLY A 59 -12.51 -23.00 -3.62
CA GLY A 59 -13.96 -23.09 -3.41
C GLY A 59 -14.78 -21.89 -3.91
N VAL A 60 -14.22 -21.10 -4.84
CA VAL A 60 -14.88 -19.89 -5.39
C VAL A 60 -15.84 -20.20 -6.54
N GLY A 61 -15.89 -21.45 -7.00
CA GLY A 61 -16.68 -21.87 -8.16
C GLY A 61 -16.24 -21.14 -9.44
N LYS A 62 -17.18 -20.44 -10.09
CA LYS A 62 -16.91 -19.61 -11.28
C LYS A 62 -16.85 -18.11 -10.95
N THR A 63 -16.80 -17.75 -9.68
CA THR A 63 -16.89 -16.36 -9.23
C THR A 63 -15.56 -15.64 -9.44
N ASN A 64 -15.57 -14.62 -10.29
CA ASN A 64 -14.41 -13.75 -10.50
C ASN A 64 -14.16 -12.87 -9.27
N ALA A 65 -12.99 -12.27 -9.19
CA ALA A 65 -12.71 -11.25 -8.19
C ALA A 65 -11.80 -10.16 -8.76
N THR A 66 -11.59 -9.12 -7.98
CA THR A 66 -10.58 -8.10 -8.23
C THR A 66 -9.84 -7.82 -6.93
N ALA A 67 -8.52 -7.74 -7.02
CA ALA A 67 -7.68 -7.24 -5.94
C ALA A 67 -7.21 -5.82 -6.25
N ILE A 68 -7.20 -4.97 -5.23
CA ILE A 68 -6.76 -3.57 -5.32
C ILE A 68 -5.91 -3.26 -4.10
N LEU A 69 -4.75 -2.64 -4.33
CA LEU A 69 -3.93 -1.98 -3.33
C LEU A 69 -3.96 -0.48 -3.62
N SER A 70 -4.34 0.33 -2.64
CA SER A 70 -4.24 1.80 -2.73
C SER A 70 -3.43 2.32 -1.55
N ALA A 71 -2.42 3.13 -1.83
CA ALA A 71 -1.51 3.72 -0.84
C ALA A 71 -1.57 5.24 -0.95
N THR A 72 -1.74 5.92 0.18
CA THR A 72 -1.80 7.38 0.24
C THR A 72 -0.57 7.94 0.92
N TYR A 73 0.05 8.90 0.27
CA TYR A 73 1.29 9.53 0.67
C TYR A 73 1.08 11.01 0.95
N SER A 74 1.94 11.55 1.80
CA SER A 74 2.03 12.98 2.05
C SER A 74 3.44 13.51 1.83
N GLY A 75 3.54 14.80 1.54
CA GLY A 75 4.78 15.54 1.51
C GLY A 75 4.55 17.02 1.83
N THR A 76 5.59 17.70 2.30
CA THR A 76 5.55 19.14 2.56
C THR A 76 6.47 19.85 1.59
N VAL A 77 5.89 20.75 0.81
CA VAL A 77 6.60 21.59 -0.16
C VAL A 77 6.68 23.01 0.40
N GLN A 78 7.89 23.53 0.47
CA GLN A 78 8.16 24.92 0.75
C GLN A 78 8.09 25.72 -0.56
N CYS A 79 7.30 26.77 -0.56
CA CYS A 79 7.25 27.79 -1.59
C CYS A 79 8.00 29.03 -1.08
N THR A 80 8.99 29.49 -1.82
CA THR A 80 9.75 30.71 -1.48
C THR A 80 9.64 31.74 -2.60
N ASN A 81 9.24 32.96 -2.28
CA ASN A 81 9.20 34.05 -3.26
C ASN A 81 10.55 34.77 -3.37
N HIS A 82 10.70 35.65 -4.37
CA HIS A 82 11.92 36.44 -4.56
C HIS A 82 12.28 37.35 -3.36
N GLY A 83 11.30 37.73 -2.55
CA GLY A 83 11.51 38.52 -1.33
C GLY A 83 11.92 37.69 -0.12
N GLY A 84 12.11 36.38 -0.26
CA GLY A 84 12.48 35.47 0.83
C GLY A 84 11.33 35.07 1.76
N GLN A 85 10.08 35.42 1.43
CA GLN A 85 8.93 34.93 2.18
C GLN A 85 8.71 33.45 1.89
N ILE A 86 8.42 32.69 2.93
CA ILE A 86 8.26 31.25 2.90
C ILE A 86 6.81 30.89 3.24
N VAL A 87 6.24 29.97 2.46
CA VAL A 87 4.96 29.33 2.74
C VAL A 87 5.11 27.82 2.57
N GLU A 88 4.64 27.04 3.53
CA GLU A 88 4.64 25.59 3.43
C GLU A 88 3.27 25.08 2.98
N VAL A 89 3.29 24.12 2.05
CA VAL A 89 2.10 23.51 1.47
C VAL A 89 2.17 22.01 1.67
N LYS A 90 1.14 21.45 2.30
CA LYS A 90 0.99 20.00 2.43
C LYS A 90 0.38 19.45 1.15
N THR A 91 1.07 18.46 0.58
CA THR A 91 0.64 17.74 -0.60
C THR A 91 0.22 16.33 -0.22
N LYS A 92 -0.73 15.79 -0.97
CA LYS A 92 -1.14 14.39 -0.88
C LYS A 92 -1.12 13.80 -2.28
N SER A 93 -0.67 12.56 -2.37
CA SER A 93 -0.76 11.75 -3.58
C SER A 93 -1.27 10.37 -3.19
N THR A 94 -2.05 9.76 -4.06
CA THR A 94 -2.54 8.38 -3.86
C THR A 94 -2.11 7.58 -5.07
N ASP A 95 -1.38 6.50 -4.82
CA ASP A 95 -1.09 5.49 -5.82
C ASP A 95 -2.05 4.31 -5.65
N ALA A 96 -2.39 3.65 -6.75
CA ALA A 96 -3.30 2.51 -6.73
C ALA A 96 -2.95 1.49 -7.82
N THR A 97 -2.77 0.24 -7.38
CA THR A 97 -2.48 -0.90 -8.26
C THR A 97 -3.61 -1.91 -8.16
N SER A 98 -4.01 -2.48 -9.30
CA SER A 98 -5.04 -3.51 -9.36
C SER A 98 -4.55 -4.75 -10.09
N SER A 99 -5.03 -5.92 -9.66
CA SER A 99 -4.83 -7.17 -10.38
C SER A 99 -5.69 -7.29 -11.65
N GLY A 100 -6.60 -6.34 -11.88
CA GLY A 100 -7.67 -6.47 -12.88
C GLY A 100 -8.68 -7.57 -12.51
N THR A 101 -9.42 -8.07 -13.50
CA THR A 101 -10.37 -9.17 -13.28
C THR A 101 -9.62 -10.50 -13.18
N LEU A 102 -9.63 -11.08 -11.98
CA LEU A 102 -9.15 -12.43 -11.70
C LEU A 102 -10.23 -13.44 -12.05
N ARG A 103 -9.86 -14.49 -12.78
CA ARG A 103 -10.77 -15.55 -13.21
C ARG A 103 -10.37 -16.87 -12.55
N PRO A 104 -11.31 -17.63 -11.96
CA PRO A 104 -11.01 -18.92 -11.39
C PRO A 104 -10.51 -19.90 -12.46
N SER A 105 -9.54 -20.73 -12.08
CA SER A 105 -9.16 -21.91 -12.84
C SER A 105 -10.31 -22.94 -12.89
N ARG A 106 -10.18 -23.97 -13.74
CA ARG A 106 -11.20 -25.03 -13.90
C ARG A 106 -11.57 -25.75 -12.59
N ASN A 107 -10.71 -25.69 -11.56
CA ASN A 107 -10.92 -26.35 -10.28
C ASN A 107 -11.52 -25.43 -9.20
N GLY A 108 -12.06 -24.27 -9.60
CA GLY A 108 -12.66 -23.32 -8.65
C GLY A 108 -11.64 -22.70 -7.70
N GLN A 109 -10.39 -22.57 -8.15
CA GLN A 109 -9.34 -21.85 -7.44
C GLN A 109 -9.05 -20.53 -8.14
N LEU A 110 -8.95 -19.47 -7.36
CA LEU A 110 -8.59 -18.12 -7.79
C LEU A 110 -7.18 -17.79 -7.30
N VAL A 111 -6.26 -17.52 -8.22
CA VAL A 111 -4.93 -17.03 -7.89
C VAL A 111 -4.98 -15.51 -7.82
N VAL A 112 -4.66 -14.96 -6.66
CA VAL A 112 -4.50 -13.53 -6.43
C VAL A 112 -3.00 -13.21 -6.50
N PRO A 113 -2.53 -12.46 -7.50
CA PRO A 113 -1.12 -12.12 -7.61
C PRO A 113 -0.70 -11.15 -6.49
N PRO A 114 0.61 -11.06 -6.17
CA PRO A 114 1.12 -9.98 -5.35
C PRO A 114 0.84 -8.62 -5.99
N LEU A 115 0.63 -7.59 -5.17
CA LEU A 115 0.46 -6.21 -5.61
C LEU A 115 1.46 -5.30 -4.88
N SER A 116 1.91 -4.25 -5.56
CA SER A 116 2.77 -3.22 -4.98
C SER A 116 2.30 -1.83 -5.37
N ALA A 117 2.53 -0.85 -4.52
CA ALA A 117 2.34 0.57 -4.78
C ALA A 117 3.65 1.30 -4.44
N THR A 118 4.05 2.22 -5.31
CA THR A 118 5.35 2.90 -5.21
C THR A 118 5.13 4.32 -4.69
N ALA A 119 5.98 4.74 -3.76
CA ALA A 119 5.94 6.09 -3.23
C ALA A 119 6.17 7.12 -4.35
N PRO A 120 5.44 8.25 -4.35
CA PRO A 120 5.59 9.26 -5.38
C PRO A 120 6.99 9.89 -5.30
N THR A 121 7.54 10.18 -6.45
CA THR A 121 8.79 10.91 -6.60
C THR A 121 8.69 12.34 -6.05
N THR A 122 9.84 12.91 -5.72
CA THR A 122 9.94 14.34 -5.36
C THR A 122 9.27 15.24 -6.40
N GLN A 123 9.45 14.95 -7.69
CA GLN A 123 8.89 15.76 -8.76
C GLN A 123 7.36 15.70 -8.81
N GLU A 124 6.77 14.55 -8.53
CA GLU A 124 5.31 14.39 -8.46
C GLU A 124 4.74 15.19 -7.28
N LEU A 125 5.35 15.13 -6.10
CA LEU A 125 4.94 15.93 -4.95
C LEU A 125 5.10 17.44 -5.20
N LEU A 126 6.19 17.87 -5.84
CA LEU A 126 6.38 19.26 -6.26
C LEU A 126 5.31 19.70 -7.26
N SER A 127 4.94 18.82 -8.20
CA SER A 127 3.93 19.12 -9.21
C SER A 127 2.52 19.21 -8.58
N ALA A 128 2.24 18.41 -7.56
CA ALA A 128 0.98 18.46 -6.80
C ALA A 128 0.85 19.70 -5.89
N ALA A 129 1.96 20.34 -5.51
CA ALA A 129 1.92 21.52 -4.66
C ALA A 129 1.34 22.75 -5.38
N THR A 130 0.44 23.48 -4.71
CA THR A 130 -0.07 24.76 -5.22
C THR A 130 0.52 25.92 -4.40
N CYS A 131 1.51 26.62 -4.96
CA CYS A 131 2.03 27.86 -4.38
C CYS A 131 1.10 29.04 -4.71
N PRO A 132 1.19 30.18 -3.98
CA PRO A 132 0.28 31.30 -4.18
C PRO A 132 0.22 31.86 -5.62
N ASN A 133 1.33 31.79 -6.37
CA ASN A 133 1.38 32.08 -7.80
C ASN A 133 2.68 31.52 -8.44
N GLY A 134 2.90 31.77 -9.74
CA GLY A 134 4.07 31.27 -10.49
C GLY A 134 5.42 31.92 -10.16
N ASN A 135 5.47 32.98 -9.34
CA ASN A 135 6.71 33.64 -8.92
C ASN A 135 7.32 33.02 -7.64
N TRP A 136 6.89 31.81 -7.29
CA TRP A 136 7.37 31.08 -6.11
C TRP A 136 8.17 29.86 -6.54
N THR A 137 9.35 29.69 -5.95
CA THR A 137 10.18 28.51 -6.12
C THR A 137 9.73 27.42 -5.17
N LYS A 138 9.53 26.20 -5.68
CA LYS A 138 9.13 25.03 -4.89
C LYS A 138 10.35 24.21 -4.46
N GLN A 139 10.33 23.74 -3.22
CA GLN A 139 11.31 22.78 -2.69
C GLN A 139 10.60 21.78 -1.78
N LEU A 140 10.84 20.48 -1.97
CA LEU A 140 10.33 19.46 -1.06
C LEU A 140 11.19 19.48 0.20
N ILE A 141 10.57 19.66 1.35
CA ILE A 141 11.26 19.73 2.64
C ILE A 141 10.93 18.53 3.54
N ALA A 142 9.88 17.76 3.21
CA ALA A 142 9.56 16.49 3.83
C ALA A 142 8.76 15.58 2.88
N GLY A 143 8.96 14.27 2.97
CA GLY A 143 8.24 13.25 2.21
C GLY A 143 9.06 12.64 1.05
N PRO A 144 8.50 11.67 0.30
CA PRO A 144 7.18 11.07 0.53
C PRO A 144 7.12 10.32 1.86
N THR A 145 5.97 10.39 2.53
CA THR A 145 5.68 9.64 3.76
C THR A 145 4.33 8.96 3.60
N LEU A 146 4.30 7.64 3.76
CA LEU A 146 3.07 6.87 3.72
C LEU A 146 2.17 7.31 4.89
N THR A 147 0.90 7.52 4.59
CA THR A 147 -0.12 7.92 5.58
C THR A 147 -1.19 6.86 5.81
N GLY A 148 -1.23 5.85 4.93
CA GLY A 148 -2.13 4.73 5.01
C GLY A 148 -2.17 3.97 3.69
N PHE A 149 -2.46 2.67 3.77
CA PHE A 149 -2.83 1.87 2.61
C PHE A 149 -4.01 0.97 2.91
N VAL A 150 -4.72 0.60 1.84
CA VAL A 150 -5.83 -0.34 1.87
C VAL A 150 -5.62 -1.36 0.75
N TYR A 151 -5.54 -2.63 1.13
CA TYR A 151 -5.58 -3.77 0.20
C TYR A 151 -6.91 -4.49 0.34
N THR A 152 -7.55 -4.80 -0.78
CA THR A 152 -8.80 -5.56 -0.80
C THR A 152 -8.80 -6.65 -1.85
N VAL A 153 -9.54 -7.73 -1.58
CA VAL A 153 -10.00 -8.70 -2.58
C VAL A 153 -11.52 -8.75 -2.52
N THR A 154 -12.18 -8.41 -3.63
CA THR A 154 -13.65 -8.38 -3.72
C THR A 154 -14.14 -9.30 -4.82
N PHE A 155 -15.04 -10.23 -4.48
CA PHE A 155 -15.66 -11.13 -5.45
C PHE A 155 -16.76 -10.42 -6.27
N ALA A 156 -16.88 -10.79 -7.54
CA ALA A 156 -17.96 -10.31 -8.39
C ALA A 156 -19.33 -10.71 -7.81
N GLY A 157 -20.23 -9.75 -7.72
CA GLY A 157 -21.55 -9.93 -7.09
C GLY A 157 -21.58 -9.65 -5.58
N PHE A 158 -20.44 -9.35 -4.96
CA PHE A 158 -20.35 -8.90 -3.57
C PHE A 158 -19.98 -7.42 -3.50
N THR A 159 -20.56 -6.70 -2.55
CA THR A 159 -20.38 -5.24 -2.38
C THR A 159 -19.34 -4.87 -1.33
N GLN A 160 -18.80 -5.87 -0.62
CA GLN A 160 -17.83 -5.70 0.47
C GLN A 160 -16.64 -6.65 0.22
N PRO A 161 -15.44 -6.31 0.74
CA PRO A 161 -14.26 -7.12 0.51
C PRO A 161 -14.33 -8.45 1.27
N TYR A 162 -13.87 -9.51 0.63
CA TYR A 162 -13.61 -10.80 1.27
C TYR A 162 -12.31 -10.79 2.07
N ILE A 163 -11.28 -10.10 1.58
CA ILE A 163 -10.05 -9.78 2.33
C ILE A 163 -9.93 -8.27 2.38
N SER A 164 -9.70 -7.71 3.56
CA SER A 164 -9.39 -6.29 3.77
C SER A 164 -8.17 -6.17 4.67
N ILE A 165 -7.14 -5.46 4.19
CA ILE A 165 -5.94 -5.18 4.98
C ILE A 165 -5.75 -3.67 4.99
N VAL A 166 -5.73 -3.10 6.18
CA VAL A 166 -5.51 -1.66 6.38
C VAL A 166 -4.23 -1.46 7.17
N GLY A 167 -3.29 -0.73 6.60
CA GLY A 167 -2.05 -0.37 7.28
C GLY A 167 -1.79 1.14 7.25
N PRO A 168 -0.85 1.61 8.07
CA PRO A 168 -0.41 3.00 8.09
C PRO A 168 0.46 3.37 6.88
#